data_AF-A0A2Y8ZU96-F1
#
_entry.id   AF-A0A2Y8ZU96-F1
#
_cell.length_a   1.000
_cell.length_b   1.000
_cell.length_c   1.000
_cell.angle_alpha   90.00
_cell.angle_beta   90.00
_cell.angle_gamma   90.00
#
_symmetry.space_group_name_H-M   'P 1'
#
loop_
_entity.id
_entity.type
_entity.pdbx_description
1 polymer ?
#
loop_
_entity_poly.entity_id
_entity_poly.type
_entity_poly.pdbx_seq_one_letter_code
_entity_poly.pdbx_strand_id
1 'polypeptide(L)'
;MSVVVTGVRSRTHLVYVASYLRTLPPDTQLRYLEGGSFLSATVSRDDVTKALPLDVEFIDSTTDLAPKGPVTYVAVGAPGLRPLAALRRSDPRSRITTVVVDEGLGTYGDWRTRRAAYLRQGGSQLRSTLRAAAIATGNRTLTTVRWPLYRKADDWAVFEPVAAEFRRALGPIEVGSFAPGRAILLTQPWVDLGLVDADSYAAHIAALAAQQQAAGRQFLVRPHPAEAPDATPATPPCPSTYRPNWTQRWSPRIC
;
A
#
# COMPACT_ATOMS: atom_id res chain seq x y z
N MET A 1 1.74 -15.85 -21.86
CA MET A 1 2.25 -16.01 -20.47
C MET A 1 1.09 -15.73 -19.51
N SER A 2 1.01 -16.42 -18.36
CA SER A 2 -0.07 -16.19 -17.40
C SER A 2 0.45 -15.60 -16.09
N VAL A 3 -0.23 -14.57 -15.61
CA VAL A 3 0.09 -13.86 -14.37
C VAL A 3 -1.12 -13.91 -13.43
N VAL A 4 -0.86 -14.15 -12.15
CA VAL A 4 -1.88 -14.16 -11.11
C VAL A 4 -1.52 -13.12 -10.07
N VAL A 5 -2.39 -12.14 -9.82
CA VAL A 5 -2.20 -11.08 -8.82
C VAL A 5 -3.07 -11.34 -7.60
N THR A 6 -2.50 -11.16 -6.40
CA THR A 6 -3.22 -11.33 -5.14
C THR A 6 -2.76 -10.33 -4.06
N GLY A 7 -3.60 -10.12 -3.04
CA GLY A 7 -3.24 -9.34 -1.85
C GLY A 7 -3.38 -7.82 -1.99
N VAL A 8 -3.97 -7.33 -3.08
CA VAL A 8 -4.33 -5.92 -3.24
C VAL A 8 -5.41 -5.54 -2.23
N ARG A 9 -5.19 -4.41 -1.54
CA ARG A 9 -6.08 -3.88 -0.48
C ARG A 9 -6.21 -2.36 -0.50
N SER A 10 -5.46 -1.69 -1.36
CA SER A 10 -5.48 -0.23 -1.54
C SER A 10 -5.11 0.12 -2.97
N ARG A 11 -5.46 1.33 -3.41
CA ARG A 11 -5.09 1.84 -4.75
C ARG A 11 -3.57 1.92 -4.93
N THR A 12 -2.82 2.21 -3.88
CA THR A 12 -1.35 2.22 -3.93
C THR A 12 -0.79 0.83 -4.28
N HIS A 13 -1.42 -0.25 -3.83
CA HIS A 13 -1.02 -1.60 -4.25
C HIS A 13 -1.15 -1.81 -5.76
N LEU A 14 -2.14 -1.18 -6.41
CA LEU A 14 -2.28 -1.25 -7.86
C LEU A 14 -1.12 -0.57 -8.59
N VAL A 15 -0.57 0.53 -8.05
CA VAL A 15 0.62 1.19 -8.61
C VAL A 15 1.83 0.25 -8.57
N TYR A 16 2.04 -0.43 -7.45
CA TYR A 16 3.10 -1.43 -7.31
C TYR A 16 2.93 -2.59 -8.31
N VAL A 17 1.72 -3.14 -8.41
CA VAL A 17 1.42 -4.23 -9.36
C VAL A 17 1.62 -3.76 -10.80
N ALA A 18 1.06 -2.60 -11.18
CA ALA A 18 1.18 -2.03 -12.51
C ALA A 18 2.64 -1.82 -12.92
N SER A 19 3.50 -1.38 -11.99
CA SER A 19 4.93 -1.17 -12.26
C SER A 19 5.65 -2.46 -12.69
N TYR A 20 5.24 -3.61 -12.16
CA TYR A 20 5.76 -4.90 -12.59
C TYR A 20 5.10 -5.37 -13.89
N LEU A 21 3.77 -5.27 -13.99
CA LEU A 21 3.04 -5.72 -15.19
C LEU A 21 3.48 -4.97 -16.46
N ARG A 22 3.89 -3.71 -16.35
CA ARG A 22 4.44 -2.91 -17.47
C ARG A 22 5.71 -3.51 -18.07
N THR A 23 6.44 -4.35 -17.34
CA THR A 23 7.64 -5.01 -17.88
C THR A 23 7.32 -6.29 -18.64
N LEU A 24 6.05 -6.69 -18.71
CA LEU A 24 5.59 -7.91 -19.34
C LEU A 24 5.06 -7.63 -20.75
N PRO A 25 5.03 -8.65 -21.63
CA PRO A 25 4.40 -8.54 -22.94
C PRO A 25 2.91 -8.15 -22.86
N PRO A 26 2.38 -7.33 -23.79
CA PRO A 26 0.97 -6.90 -23.79
C PRO A 26 -0.05 -8.03 -23.88
N ASP A 27 0.31 -9.17 -24.47
CA ASP A 27 -0.54 -10.37 -24.61
C ASP A 27 -0.53 -11.27 -23.36
N THR A 28 0.05 -10.78 -22.26
CA THR A 28 0.07 -11.50 -20.98
C THR A 28 -1.33 -11.61 -20.40
N GLN A 29 -1.78 -12.84 -20.17
CA GLN A 29 -3.07 -13.11 -19.52
C GLN A 29 -2.95 -12.83 -18.03
N LEU A 30 -3.72 -11.85 -17.55
CA LEU A 30 -3.71 -11.43 -16.16
C LEU A 30 -4.99 -11.88 -15.45
N ARG A 31 -4.80 -12.67 -14.39
CA ARG A 31 -5.84 -13.05 -13.44
C ARG A 31 -5.68 -12.28 -12.14
N TYR A 32 -6.77 -11.71 -11.65
CA TYR A 32 -6.78 -10.93 -10.42
C TYR A 32 -7.70 -11.59 -9.39
N LEU A 33 -7.11 -12.09 -8.30
CA LEU A 33 -7.88 -12.59 -7.17
C LEU A 33 -8.35 -11.42 -6.32
N GLU A 34 -9.67 -11.25 -6.24
CA GLU A 34 -10.26 -10.20 -5.43
C GLU A 34 -9.85 -10.36 -3.96
N GLY A 35 -9.31 -9.27 -3.40
CA GLY A 35 -8.85 -9.22 -2.01
C GLY A 35 -9.94 -8.77 -1.05
N GLY A 36 -9.77 -9.06 0.24
CA GLY A 36 -10.57 -8.45 1.30
C GLY A 36 -10.20 -6.97 1.52
N SER A 37 -11.03 -6.24 2.27
CA SER A 37 -10.80 -4.83 2.61
C SER A 37 -9.69 -4.62 3.65
N PHE A 38 -9.16 -3.39 3.74
CA PHE A 38 -8.30 -2.95 4.84
C PHE A 38 -8.90 -1.69 5.47
N LEU A 39 -9.31 -1.77 6.74
CA LEU A 39 -9.86 -0.64 7.51
C LEU A 39 -10.84 0.22 6.67
N SER A 40 -11.85 -0.43 6.09
CA SER A 40 -12.92 0.17 5.25
C SER A 40 -12.51 0.67 3.86
N ALA A 41 -11.21 0.72 3.52
CA ALA A 41 -10.76 0.97 2.17
C ALA A 41 -10.94 -0.29 1.29
N THR A 42 -11.69 -0.13 0.20
CA THR A 42 -11.98 -1.18 -0.78
C THR A 42 -11.45 -0.76 -2.14
N VAL A 43 -10.86 -1.70 -2.86
CA VAL A 43 -10.47 -1.53 -4.26
C VAL A 43 -11.59 -2.13 -5.11
N SER A 44 -12.24 -1.33 -5.94
CA SER A 44 -13.30 -1.80 -6.85
C SER A 44 -12.70 -2.42 -8.12
N ARG A 45 -13.48 -3.24 -8.84
CA ARG A 45 -13.07 -3.76 -10.17
C ARG A 45 -12.72 -2.64 -11.15
N ASP A 46 -13.44 -1.53 -11.11
CA ASP A 46 -13.18 -0.35 -11.94
C ASP A 46 -11.82 0.30 -11.63
N ASP A 47 -11.44 0.38 -10.35
CA ASP A 47 -10.10 0.84 -9.96
C ASP A 47 -9.01 -0.07 -10.55
N VAL A 48 -9.23 -1.39 -10.54
CA VAL A 48 -8.29 -2.38 -11.08
C VAL A 48 -8.15 -2.22 -12.60
N THR A 49 -9.25 -2.20 -13.34
CA THR A 49 -9.26 -2.07 -14.80
C THR A 49 -8.64 -0.75 -15.27
N LYS A 50 -8.85 0.35 -14.53
CA LYS A 50 -8.26 1.65 -14.87
C LYS A 50 -6.77 1.73 -14.56
N ALA A 51 -6.31 1.08 -13.48
CA ALA A 51 -4.94 1.20 -13.02
C ALA A 51 -3.98 0.21 -13.70
N LEU A 52 -4.44 -1.00 -14.04
CA LEU A 52 -3.57 -2.04 -14.54
C LEU A 52 -3.33 -1.92 -16.05
N PRO A 53 -2.12 -2.23 -16.54
CA PRO A 53 -1.73 -2.01 -17.93
C PRO A 53 -2.13 -3.14 -18.89
N LEU A 54 -2.87 -4.15 -18.41
CA LEU A 54 -3.23 -5.37 -19.11
C LEU A 54 -4.72 -5.67 -18.88
N ASP A 55 -5.34 -6.40 -19.80
CA ASP A 55 -6.72 -6.88 -19.64
C ASP A 55 -6.83 -7.87 -18.48
N VAL A 56 -7.84 -7.67 -17.63
CA VAL A 56 -7.97 -8.35 -16.34
C VAL A 56 -9.11 -9.36 -16.36
N GLU A 57 -8.79 -10.62 -16.08
CA GLU A 57 -9.75 -11.66 -15.71
C GLU A 57 -9.91 -11.67 -14.18
N PHE A 58 -11.09 -11.32 -13.67
CA PHE A 58 -11.38 -11.36 -12.24
C PHE A 58 -11.72 -12.79 -11.80
N ILE A 59 -11.11 -13.24 -10.70
CA ILE A 59 -11.38 -14.53 -10.09
C ILE A 59 -11.78 -14.32 -8.62
N ASP A 60 -12.80 -15.06 -8.19
CA ASP A 60 -13.41 -14.90 -6.87
C ASP A 60 -12.95 -16.01 -5.89
N SER A 61 -12.22 -17.02 -6.38
CA SER A 61 -11.82 -18.18 -5.60
C SER A 61 -10.36 -18.58 -5.81
N THR A 62 -9.78 -19.15 -4.75
CA THR A 62 -8.46 -19.77 -4.80
C THR A 62 -8.42 -21.09 -5.60
N THR A 63 -9.57 -21.69 -5.91
CA THR A 63 -9.67 -22.91 -6.72
C THR A 63 -9.40 -22.65 -8.20
N ASP A 64 -9.66 -21.43 -8.67
CA ASP A 64 -9.55 -21.04 -10.09
C ASP A 64 -8.24 -20.29 -10.39
N LEU A 65 -7.29 -20.32 -9.44
CA LEU A 65 -6.06 -19.52 -9.49
C LEU A 65 -5.14 -19.86 -10.65
N ALA A 66 -5.22 -21.05 -11.24
CA ALA A 66 -4.17 -21.55 -12.14
C ALA A 66 -4.69 -21.90 -13.53
N PRO A 67 -4.18 -21.28 -14.61
CA PRO A 67 -4.12 -21.94 -15.90
C PRO A 67 -3.08 -23.06 -15.87
N LYS A 68 -3.25 -24.10 -16.71
CA LYS A 68 -2.26 -25.19 -16.83
C LYS A 68 -0.95 -24.65 -17.40
N GLY A 69 0.19 -24.98 -16.80
CA GLY A 69 1.52 -24.59 -17.27
C GLY A 69 2.22 -23.51 -16.43
N PRO A 70 3.35 -22.92 -16.90
CA PRO A 70 4.15 -21.98 -16.13
C PRO A 70 3.39 -20.68 -15.76
N VAL A 71 3.46 -20.28 -14.49
CA VAL A 71 2.72 -19.11 -13.95
C VAL A 71 3.67 -18.14 -13.25
N THR A 72 3.42 -16.84 -13.43
CA THR A 72 4.01 -15.80 -12.58
C THR A 72 3.01 -15.34 -11.53
N TYR A 73 3.33 -15.54 -10.27
CA TYR A 73 2.48 -15.19 -9.14
C TYR A 73 2.95 -13.88 -8.51
N VAL A 74 2.16 -12.83 -8.64
CA VAL A 74 2.44 -11.49 -8.11
C VAL A 74 1.67 -11.29 -6.80
N ALA A 75 2.39 -11.15 -5.70
CA ALA A 75 1.82 -10.95 -4.37
C ALA A 75 2.15 -9.57 -3.83
N VAL A 76 1.17 -8.90 -3.25
CA VAL A 76 1.42 -7.66 -2.50
C VAL A 76 1.88 -7.99 -1.08
N GLY A 77 3.16 -7.77 -0.84
CA GLY A 77 3.83 -8.13 0.41
C GLY A 77 3.65 -9.59 0.83
N ALA A 78 4.11 -9.91 2.04
CA ALA A 78 4.04 -11.28 2.55
C ALA A 78 2.61 -11.81 2.81
N PRO A 79 1.61 -11.00 3.24
CA PRO A 79 0.22 -11.49 3.36
C PRO A 79 -0.37 -11.97 2.03
N GLY A 80 0.03 -11.39 0.91
CA GLY A 80 -0.35 -11.80 -0.44
C GLY A 80 0.19 -13.18 -0.82
N LEU A 81 1.10 -13.79 -0.06
CA LEU A 81 1.62 -15.14 -0.36
C LEU A 81 0.70 -16.27 0.11
N ARG A 82 -0.36 -16.00 0.89
CA ARG A 82 -1.24 -17.07 1.41
C ARG A 82 -1.89 -17.93 0.30
N PRO A 83 -2.42 -17.35 -0.78
CA PRO A 83 -2.99 -18.15 -1.88
C PRO A 83 -1.96 -18.98 -2.67
N LEU A 84 -0.65 -18.70 -2.56
CA LEU A 84 0.40 -19.47 -3.23
C LEU A 84 0.38 -20.96 -2.85
N ALA A 85 0.02 -21.29 -1.61
CA ALA A 85 -0.11 -22.68 -1.18
C ALA A 85 -1.30 -23.40 -1.81
N ALA A 86 -2.38 -22.68 -2.16
CA ALA A 86 -3.47 -23.24 -2.95
C ALA A 86 -3.04 -23.45 -4.41
N LEU A 87 -2.34 -22.48 -4.99
CA LEU A 87 -1.79 -22.56 -6.35
C LEU A 87 -0.81 -23.74 -6.54
N ARG A 88 0.10 -23.94 -5.59
CA ARG A 88 1.03 -25.09 -5.64
C ARG A 88 0.33 -26.45 -5.49
N ARG A 89 -0.82 -26.49 -4.81
CA ARG A 89 -1.60 -27.72 -4.66
C ARG A 89 -2.41 -28.05 -5.91
N SER A 90 -2.88 -27.04 -6.65
CA SER A 90 -3.66 -27.25 -7.87
C SER A 90 -2.81 -27.69 -9.06
N ASP A 91 -1.56 -27.23 -9.15
CA ASP A 91 -0.60 -27.73 -10.15
C ASP A 91 0.81 -27.89 -9.54
N PRO A 92 1.10 -29.03 -8.89
CA PRO A 92 2.36 -29.23 -8.17
C PRO A 92 3.58 -29.37 -9.10
N ARG A 93 3.36 -29.58 -10.41
CA ARG A 93 4.44 -29.70 -11.40
C ARG A 93 4.68 -28.39 -12.15
N SER A 94 3.79 -27.41 -12.03
CA SER A 94 3.98 -26.11 -12.65
C SER A 94 5.19 -25.36 -12.07
N ARG A 95 5.96 -24.74 -12.96
CA ARG A 95 6.96 -23.77 -12.58
C ARG A 95 6.27 -22.46 -12.21
N ILE A 96 6.33 -22.09 -10.92
CA ILE A 96 5.77 -20.85 -10.40
C ILE A 96 6.90 -19.87 -10.07
N THR A 97 6.94 -18.75 -10.78
CA THR A 97 7.80 -17.60 -10.46
C THR A 97 7.04 -16.67 -9.52
N THR A 98 7.47 -16.56 -8.26
CA THR A 98 6.81 -15.67 -7.28
C THR A 98 7.47 -14.30 -7.28
N VAL A 99 6.70 -13.27 -7.56
CA VAL A 99 7.10 -11.86 -7.52
C VAL A 99 6.40 -11.22 -6.32
N VAL A 100 7.15 -10.61 -5.42
CA VAL A 100 6.58 -9.82 -4.33
C VAL A 100 6.76 -8.34 -4.64
N VAL A 101 5.65 -7.63 -4.78
CA VAL A 101 5.61 -6.18 -4.97
C VAL A 101 5.27 -5.52 -3.63
N ASP A 102 6.06 -4.55 -3.19
CA ASP A 102 5.81 -3.77 -1.97
C ASP A 102 6.66 -2.49 -1.93
N GLU A 103 6.60 -1.76 -0.82
CA GLU A 103 7.43 -0.58 -0.61
C GLU A 103 8.91 -0.92 -0.38
N GLY A 104 9.22 -2.13 0.11
CA GLY A 104 10.56 -2.55 0.50
C GLY A 104 10.88 -2.37 1.98
N LEU A 105 10.25 -1.43 2.69
CA LEU A 105 10.56 -1.13 4.11
C LEU A 105 10.31 -2.34 5.04
N GLY A 106 9.18 -3.02 4.85
CA GLY A 106 8.88 -4.26 5.58
C GLY A 106 9.70 -5.46 5.09
N THR A 107 10.24 -5.41 3.89
CA THR A 107 10.97 -6.51 3.23
C THR A 107 12.41 -6.64 3.70
N TYR A 108 13.02 -5.55 4.18
CA TYR A 108 14.31 -5.57 4.90
C TYR A 108 14.17 -5.68 6.43
N GLY A 109 12.97 -5.53 6.97
CA GLY A 109 12.69 -5.81 8.37
C GLY A 109 12.89 -7.30 8.68
N ASP A 110 13.72 -7.61 9.67
CA ASP A 110 13.90 -8.98 10.15
C ASP A 110 12.70 -9.44 11.00
N TRP A 111 12.73 -10.71 11.45
CA TRP A 111 11.69 -11.23 12.33
C TRP A 111 11.59 -10.44 13.65
N ARG A 112 12.69 -9.83 14.12
CA ARG A 112 12.71 -9.02 15.35
C ARG A 112 11.91 -7.74 15.16
N THR A 113 12.09 -7.08 14.02
CA THR A 113 11.36 -5.85 13.65
C THR A 113 9.86 -6.14 13.52
N ARG A 114 9.49 -7.26 12.88
CA ARG A 114 8.08 -7.71 12.78
C ARG A 114 7.48 -8.11 14.13
N ARG A 115 8.24 -8.81 14.97
CA ARG A 115 7.82 -9.17 16.33
C ARG A 115 7.55 -7.92 17.14
N ALA A 116 8.44 -6.94 17.11
CA ALA A 116 8.27 -5.67 17.79
C ALA A 116 7.00 -4.95 17.33
N ALA A 117 6.70 -4.96 16.03
CA ALA A 117 5.45 -4.41 15.49
C ALA A 117 4.21 -5.14 16.02
N TYR A 118 4.20 -6.48 16.06
CA TYR A 118 3.07 -7.24 16.61
C TYR A 118 2.88 -7.06 18.11
N LEU A 119 3.97 -6.93 18.86
CA LEU A 119 3.91 -6.62 20.29
C LEU A 119 3.32 -5.23 20.54
N ARG A 120 3.67 -4.23 19.72
CA ARG A 120 3.07 -2.87 19.79
C ARG A 120 1.57 -2.88 19.49
N GLN A 121 1.08 -3.84 18.71
CA GLN A 121 -0.34 -4.03 18.40
C GLN A 121 -1.06 -4.92 19.45
N GLY A 122 -0.48 -5.12 20.64
CA GLY A 122 -1.08 -5.92 21.71
C GLY A 122 -1.00 -7.44 21.52
N GLY A 123 -0.20 -7.93 20.57
CA GLY A 123 -0.02 -9.37 20.36
C GLY A 123 0.75 -10.06 21.49
N SER A 124 0.39 -11.30 21.84
CA SER A 124 1.14 -12.05 22.86
C SER A 124 2.55 -12.42 22.38
N GLN A 125 3.53 -12.52 23.29
CA GLN A 125 4.94 -12.73 22.92
C GLN A 125 5.15 -13.98 22.06
N LEU A 126 4.52 -15.10 22.41
CA LEU A 126 4.73 -16.37 21.72
C LEU A 126 4.12 -16.35 20.31
N ARG A 127 2.85 -15.90 20.19
CA ARG A 127 2.16 -15.80 18.89
C ARG A 127 2.81 -14.78 17.96
N SER A 128 3.21 -13.63 18.50
CA SER A 128 3.89 -12.58 17.73
C SER A 128 5.24 -13.05 17.18
N THR A 129 5.99 -13.81 17.98
CA THR A 129 7.28 -14.37 17.56
C THR A 129 7.10 -15.43 16.47
N LEU A 130 6.20 -16.38 16.66
CA LEU A 130 5.91 -17.44 15.67
C LEU A 130 5.39 -16.85 14.37
N ARG A 131 4.45 -15.89 14.44
CA ARG A 131 3.91 -15.21 13.26
C ARG A 131 4.99 -14.42 12.53
N ALA A 132 5.83 -13.68 13.25
CA ALA A 132 6.92 -12.90 12.66
C ALA A 132 7.96 -13.79 11.97
N ALA A 133 8.35 -14.89 12.62
CA ALA A 133 9.28 -15.87 12.07
C ALA A 133 8.70 -16.56 10.82
N ALA A 134 7.46 -17.04 10.88
CA ALA A 134 6.80 -17.68 9.75
C ALA A 134 6.70 -16.74 8.52
N ILE A 135 6.35 -15.48 8.75
CA ILE A 135 6.25 -14.48 7.67
C ILE A 135 7.63 -14.11 7.11
N ALA A 136 8.64 -13.93 7.97
CA ALA A 136 9.99 -13.61 7.53
C ALA A 136 10.59 -14.78 6.72
N THR A 137 10.43 -16.01 7.20
CA THR A 137 10.90 -17.22 6.50
C THR A 137 10.14 -17.40 5.19
N GLY A 138 8.81 -17.31 5.20
CA GLY A 138 7.98 -17.43 3.99
C GLY A 138 8.36 -16.40 2.93
N ASN A 139 8.55 -15.13 3.30
CA ASN A 139 8.99 -14.10 2.36
C ASN A 139 10.43 -14.30 1.84
N ARG A 140 11.25 -15.09 2.52
CA ARG A 140 12.60 -15.43 2.06
C ARG A 140 12.61 -16.66 1.16
N THR A 141 11.78 -17.66 1.44
CA THR A 141 11.82 -18.95 0.75
C THR A 141 10.80 -19.07 -0.39
N LEU A 142 9.70 -18.32 -0.33
CA LEU A 142 8.62 -18.39 -1.32
C LEU A 142 8.75 -17.35 -2.43
N THR A 143 9.62 -16.36 -2.26
CA THR A 143 9.80 -15.24 -3.19
C THR A 143 10.96 -15.51 -4.14
N THR A 144 10.68 -15.52 -5.45
CA THR A 144 11.68 -15.66 -6.51
C THR A 144 12.26 -14.30 -6.90
N VAL A 145 11.38 -13.30 -7.03
CA VAL A 145 11.72 -11.94 -7.46
C VAL A 145 11.16 -10.95 -6.44
N ARG A 146 12.00 -10.00 -6.02
CA ARG A 146 11.58 -8.86 -5.19
C ARG A 146 11.44 -7.62 -6.06
N TRP A 147 10.31 -6.95 -5.95
CA TRP A 147 10.00 -5.73 -6.68
C TRP A 147 9.61 -4.58 -5.73
N PRO A 148 10.56 -4.10 -4.89
CA PRO A 148 10.29 -3.07 -3.90
C PRO A 148 10.49 -1.64 -4.46
N LEU A 149 9.79 -0.62 -3.93
CA LEU A 149 10.12 0.79 -4.22
C LEU A 149 11.52 1.17 -3.73
N TYR A 150 11.88 0.77 -2.51
CA TYR A 150 13.21 1.03 -1.96
C TYR A 150 14.03 -0.25 -1.95
N ARG A 151 15.22 -0.19 -2.53
CA ARG A 151 16.20 -1.27 -2.50
C ARG A 151 17.32 -0.91 -1.55
N LYS A 152 17.65 -1.83 -0.65
CA LYS A 152 18.82 -1.78 0.20
C LYS A 152 19.88 -2.73 -0.37
N ALA A 153 20.93 -2.15 -0.94
CA ALA A 153 22.18 -2.84 -1.27
C ALA A 153 23.23 -2.38 -0.25
N ASP A 154 24.01 -1.35 -0.60
CA ASP A 154 24.94 -0.66 0.32
C ASP A 154 24.30 0.59 0.96
N ASP A 155 23.46 1.30 0.21
CA ASP A 155 22.59 2.39 0.67
C ASP A 155 21.15 2.20 0.17
N TRP A 156 20.22 3.01 0.67
CA TRP A 156 18.84 3.06 0.21
C TRP A 156 18.74 3.77 -1.14
N ALA A 157 18.35 3.02 -2.16
CA ALA A 157 18.09 3.55 -3.48
C ALA A 157 16.62 3.39 -3.87
N VAL A 158 16.09 4.38 -4.58
CA VAL A 158 14.78 4.31 -5.21
C VAL A 158 14.87 3.39 -6.43
N PHE A 159 13.98 2.41 -6.52
CA PHE A 159 13.88 1.53 -7.67
C PHE A 159 13.02 2.18 -8.76
N GLU A 160 13.70 2.67 -9.78
CA GLU A 160 13.14 3.56 -10.79
C GLU A 160 11.88 3.03 -11.51
N PRO A 161 11.75 1.75 -11.88
CA PRO A 161 10.51 1.24 -12.50
C PRO A 161 9.27 1.44 -11.64
N VAL A 162 9.40 1.30 -10.32
CA VAL A 162 8.28 1.54 -9.39
C VAL A 162 8.03 3.04 -9.27
N ALA A 163 9.08 3.85 -9.11
CA ALA A 163 8.95 5.30 -9.01
C ALA A 163 8.32 5.93 -10.27
N ALA A 164 8.69 5.45 -11.46
CA ALA A 164 8.10 5.89 -12.72
C ALA A 164 6.60 5.64 -12.76
N GLU A 165 6.12 4.51 -12.22
CA GLU A 165 4.69 4.21 -12.16
C GLU A 165 3.96 5.10 -11.14
N PHE A 166 4.59 5.44 -10.02
CA PHE A 166 4.06 6.46 -9.12
C PHE A 166 3.93 7.83 -9.80
N ARG A 167 4.94 8.26 -10.56
CA ARG A 167 4.86 9.53 -11.32
C ARG A 167 3.76 9.47 -12.37
N ARG A 168 3.57 8.33 -13.04
CA ARG A 168 2.47 8.13 -14.00
C ARG A 168 1.11 8.24 -13.31
N ALA A 169 0.93 7.57 -12.18
CA ALA A 169 -0.34 7.55 -11.45
C ALA A 169 -0.69 8.92 -10.84
N LEU A 170 0.31 9.68 -10.39
CA LEU A 170 0.12 11.03 -9.85
C LEU A 170 -0.10 12.09 -10.92
N GLY A 171 0.34 11.82 -12.16
CA GLY A 171 0.31 12.78 -13.25
C GLY A 171 1.37 13.90 -13.11
N PRO A 172 1.28 14.95 -13.93
CA PRO A 172 2.18 16.09 -13.85
C PRO A 172 2.06 16.77 -12.48
N ILE A 173 3.17 16.84 -11.74
CA ILE A 173 3.26 17.60 -10.49
C ILE A 173 3.83 18.96 -10.83
N GLU A 174 3.01 20.02 -10.72
CA GLU A 174 3.49 21.38 -10.87
C GLU A 174 4.32 21.77 -9.63
N VAL A 175 5.64 21.68 -9.75
CA VAL A 175 6.58 22.00 -8.65
C VAL A 175 6.42 23.44 -8.15
N GLY A 176 5.97 24.36 -9.00
CA GLY A 176 5.67 25.75 -8.62
C GLY A 176 4.39 25.92 -7.79
N SER A 177 3.53 24.89 -7.69
CA SER A 177 2.29 24.94 -6.91
C SER A 177 2.51 24.70 -5.40
N PHE A 178 3.71 24.25 -5.01
CA PHE A 178 4.06 24.07 -3.61
C PHE A 178 4.37 25.44 -2.99
N ALA A 179 3.38 26.01 -2.30
CA ALA A 179 3.59 27.24 -1.55
C ALA A 179 4.73 27.03 -0.53
N PRO A 180 5.83 27.81 -0.62
CA PRO A 180 6.92 27.70 0.34
C PRO A 180 6.38 28.01 1.75
N GLY A 181 6.93 27.32 2.76
CA GLY A 181 6.49 27.48 4.15
C GLY A 181 5.33 26.58 4.57
N ARG A 182 4.95 25.56 3.80
CA ARG A 182 4.02 24.50 4.26
C ARG A 182 4.76 23.36 4.94
N ALA A 183 4.23 22.91 6.08
CA ALA A 183 4.60 21.67 6.75
C ALA A 183 3.40 20.72 6.70
N ILE A 184 3.57 19.58 6.01
CA ILE A 184 2.50 18.59 5.84
C ILE A 184 2.80 17.38 6.71
N LEU A 185 1.92 17.09 7.67
CA LEU A 185 1.94 15.83 8.41
C LEU A 185 1.10 14.81 7.66
N LEU A 186 1.73 13.73 7.20
CA LEU A 186 1.05 12.54 6.71
C LEU A 186 0.80 11.63 7.91
N THR A 187 -0.46 11.46 8.29
CA THR A 187 -0.80 10.63 9.45
C THR A 187 -0.94 9.16 9.06
N GLN A 188 -1.07 8.33 10.09
CA GLN A 188 -1.34 6.91 10.02
C GLN A 188 -2.47 6.65 11.02
N PRO A 189 -3.30 5.60 10.84
CA PRO A 189 -4.48 5.34 11.66
C PRO A 189 -4.09 4.78 13.05
N TRP A 190 -3.27 5.51 13.81
CA TRP A 190 -2.69 5.04 15.06
C TRP A 190 -3.75 4.78 16.13
N VAL A 191 -4.81 5.60 16.15
CA VAL A 191 -5.95 5.43 17.06
C VAL A 191 -6.71 4.14 16.71
N ASP A 192 -7.07 3.94 15.45
CA ASP A 192 -7.79 2.73 15.00
C ASP A 192 -6.93 1.46 15.13
N LEU A 193 -5.61 1.60 15.09
CA LEU A 193 -4.65 0.52 15.35
C LEU A 193 -4.40 0.31 16.86
N GLY A 194 -5.00 1.13 17.75
CA GLY A 194 -4.86 1.04 19.19
C GLY A 194 -3.45 1.36 19.71
N LEU A 195 -2.65 2.09 18.94
CA LEU A 195 -1.26 2.43 19.27
C LEU A 195 -1.17 3.66 20.18
N VAL A 196 -2.18 4.53 20.13
CA VAL A 196 -2.33 5.74 20.93
C VAL A 196 -3.83 5.98 21.12
N ASP A 197 -4.24 6.53 22.24
CA ASP A 197 -5.62 6.97 22.43
C ASP A 197 -5.91 8.28 21.65
N ALA A 198 -7.19 8.57 21.44
CA ALA A 198 -7.62 9.71 20.65
C ALA A 198 -7.18 11.06 21.24
N ASP A 199 -7.18 11.21 22.57
CA ASP A 199 -6.85 12.46 23.24
C ASP A 199 -5.35 12.76 23.13
N SER A 200 -4.51 11.75 23.38
CA SER A 200 -3.06 11.83 23.20
C SER A 200 -2.68 12.14 21.74
N TYR A 201 -3.39 11.55 20.78
CA TYR A 201 -3.18 11.82 19.36
C TYR A 201 -3.54 13.27 18.99
N ALA A 202 -4.70 13.75 19.45
CA ALA A 202 -5.14 15.13 19.22
C ALA A 202 -4.17 16.14 19.85
N ALA A 203 -3.72 15.88 21.08
CA ALA A 203 -2.74 16.72 21.77
C ALA A 203 -1.40 16.77 21.00
N HIS A 204 -0.95 15.64 20.46
CA HIS A 204 0.27 15.59 19.65
C HIS A 204 0.15 16.42 18.37
N ILE A 205 -0.95 16.29 17.62
CA ILE A 205 -1.20 17.10 16.41
C ILE A 205 -1.24 18.59 16.75
N ALA A 206 -1.92 18.97 17.84
CA ALA A 206 -1.99 20.37 18.29
C ALA A 206 -0.60 20.94 18.65
N ALA A 207 0.23 20.15 19.34
CA ALA A 207 1.59 20.55 19.67
C ALA A 207 2.47 20.76 18.42
N LEU A 208 2.37 19.86 17.42
CA LEU A 208 3.07 20.02 16.15
C LEU A 208 2.60 21.26 15.39
N ALA A 209 1.29 21.51 15.36
CA ALA A 209 0.72 22.69 14.72
C ALA A 209 1.28 23.98 15.33
N ALA A 210 1.31 24.07 16.66
CA ALA A 210 1.88 25.22 17.38
C ALA A 210 3.37 25.41 17.08
N GLN A 211 4.15 24.32 17.04
CA GLN A 211 5.58 24.38 16.70
C GLN A 211 5.83 24.88 15.27
N GLN A 212 5.05 24.40 14.30
CA GLN A 212 5.20 24.86 12.91
C GLN A 212 4.74 26.30 12.73
N GLN A 213 3.67 26.71 13.42
CA GLN A 213 3.21 28.09 13.41
C GLN A 213 4.26 29.04 14.02
N ALA A 214 4.89 28.67 15.14
CA ALA A 214 5.98 29.43 15.74
C ALA A 214 7.21 29.54 14.80
N ALA A 215 7.41 28.55 13.93
CA ALA A 215 8.43 28.58 12.88
C ALA A 215 8.00 29.34 11.60
N GLY A 216 6.84 30.02 11.61
CA GLY A 216 6.32 30.78 10.48
C GLY A 216 5.79 29.90 9.33
N ARG A 217 5.45 28.63 9.61
CA ARG A 217 4.97 27.68 8.61
C ARG A 217 3.47 27.43 8.72
N GLN A 218 2.82 27.23 7.58
CA GLN A 218 1.46 26.70 7.52
C GLN A 218 1.48 25.19 7.78
N PHE A 219 0.85 24.75 8.86
CA PHE A 219 0.71 23.32 9.16
C PHE A 219 -0.55 22.74 8.50
N LEU A 220 -0.39 21.60 7.83
CA LEU A 220 -1.47 20.87 7.18
C LEU A 220 -1.40 19.40 7.60
N VAL A 221 -2.56 18.80 7.88
CA VAL A 221 -2.67 17.37 8.14
C VAL A 221 -3.30 16.70 6.93
N ARG A 222 -2.71 15.58 6.50
CA ARG A 222 -3.29 14.70 5.50
C ARG A 222 -3.61 13.36 6.15
N PRO A 223 -4.90 13.09 6.44
CA PRO A 223 -5.33 11.85 7.07
C PRO A 223 -4.97 10.65 6.21
N HIS A 224 -4.66 9.53 6.85
CA HIS A 224 -4.55 8.26 6.15
C HIS A 224 -5.92 7.90 5.53
N PRO A 225 -5.99 7.27 4.34
CA PRO A 225 -7.26 6.88 3.71
C PRO A 225 -8.18 5.95 4.52
N ALA A 226 -7.68 5.45 5.66
CA ALA A 226 -8.42 4.58 6.58
C ALA A 226 -8.92 5.31 7.84
N GLU A 227 -8.41 6.53 8.10
CA GLU A 227 -8.94 7.38 9.19
C GLU A 227 -10.26 8.00 8.72
N ALA A 228 -11.25 8.06 9.60
CA ALA A 228 -12.49 8.77 9.30
C ALA A 228 -12.18 10.26 9.04
N PRO A 229 -12.90 10.93 8.11
CA PRO A 229 -12.66 12.34 7.78
C PRO A 229 -12.71 13.27 9.01
N ASP A 230 -13.48 12.87 10.02
CA ASP A 230 -13.79 13.66 11.22
C ASP A 230 -12.87 13.32 12.41
N ALA A 231 -11.95 12.36 12.26
CA ALA A 231 -11.06 11.87 13.33
C ALA A 231 -9.83 12.77 13.57
N THR A 232 -9.56 13.72 12.68
CA THR A 232 -8.51 14.72 12.84
C THR A 232 -9.12 16.07 13.25
N PRO A 233 -8.65 16.71 14.34
CA PRO A 233 -9.14 18.02 14.75
C PRO A 233 -8.94 19.03 13.61
N ALA A 234 -10.00 19.75 13.26
CA ALA A 234 -10.02 20.68 12.14
C ALA A 234 -8.91 21.75 12.27
N THR A 235 -8.12 21.90 11.22
CA THR A 235 -7.25 23.08 11.04
C THR A 235 -8.11 24.35 11.07
N PRO A 236 -7.70 25.45 11.72
CA PRO A 236 -8.42 26.72 11.63
C PRO A 236 -8.52 27.18 10.15
N PRO A 237 -9.61 27.86 9.76
CA PRO A 237 -9.90 28.16 8.36
C PRO A 237 -8.85 29.09 7.74
N CYS A 238 -8.37 28.71 6.55
CA CYS A 238 -7.50 29.54 5.72
C CYS A 238 -8.39 30.47 4.87
N PRO A 239 -8.07 31.77 4.71
CA PRO A 239 -8.87 32.69 3.90
C PRO A 239 -8.91 32.25 2.44
N SER A 240 -10.11 32.33 1.86
CA SER A 240 -10.45 31.88 0.51
C SER A 240 -9.56 32.48 -0.59
N THR A 241 -9.03 31.64 -1.48
CA THR A 241 -9.22 31.71 -2.94
C THR A 241 -8.29 30.71 -3.65
N TYR A 242 -8.74 29.47 -3.83
CA TYR A 242 -8.29 28.61 -4.95
C TYR A 242 -9.29 27.47 -5.16
N ARG A 243 -9.98 27.44 -6.30
CA ARG A 243 -10.75 26.28 -6.79
C ARG A 243 -10.02 25.69 -7.98
N PRO A 244 -9.73 24.39 -7.98
CA PRO A 244 -9.72 23.63 -9.21
C PRO A 244 -10.81 22.56 -9.20
N ASN A 245 -11.59 22.55 -10.27
CA ASN A 245 -12.60 21.56 -10.60
C ASN A 245 -11.98 20.18 -10.78
N TRP A 246 -12.44 19.19 -10.01
CA TRP A 246 -12.61 17.81 -10.48
C TRP A 246 -13.96 17.31 -9.96
N THR A 247 -14.84 17.06 -10.89
CA THR A 247 -16.27 16.81 -10.70
C THR A 247 -16.56 15.54 -9.91
N GLN A 248 -17.12 15.78 -8.71
CA GLN A 248 -18.31 15.13 -8.13
C GLN A 248 -18.22 13.69 -7.59
N ARG A 249 -17.89 13.56 -6.29
CA ARG A 249 -18.86 13.19 -5.23
C ARG A 249 -18.22 13.26 -3.85
N TRP A 250 -17.93 14.47 -3.38
CA TRP A 250 -17.76 14.75 -1.95
C TRP A 250 -18.28 16.17 -1.72
N SER A 251 -19.57 16.27 -1.39
CA SER A 251 -20.03 17.41 -0.60
C SER A 251 -19.71 17.09 0.86
N PRO A 252 -19.01 18.00 1.53
CA PRO A 252 -19.49 18.42 2.82
C PRO A 252 -19.93 19.87 2.70
N ARG A 253 -21.16 20.12 3.14
CA ARG A 253 -21.55 21.45 3.57
C ARG A 253 -20.60 21.87 4.70
N ILE A 254 -20.32 23.17 4.69
CA ILE A 254 -20.13 24.09 5.82
C ILE A 254 -18.87 24.93 5.60
N CYS A 255 -19.09 26.22 5.83
CA CYS A 255 -18.38 27.43 5.43
C CYS A 255 -16.92 27.53 5.87
#